data_AF-A0A8C3LAC4-F1
#
_entry.id   AF-A0A8C3LAC4-F1
#
_cell.length_a   1.000
_cell.length_b   1.000
_cell.length_c   1.000
_cell.angle_alpha   90.00
_cell.angle_beta   90.00
_cell.angle_gamma   90.00
#
_symmetry.space_group_name_H-M   'P 1'
#
loop_
_entity.id
_entity.type
_entity.pdbx_description
1 polymer ?
#
loop_
_entity_poly.entity_id
_entity_poly.type
_entity_poly.pdbx_seq_one_letter_code
_entity_poly.pdbx_strand_id
1 'polypeptide(L)'
;ILELLIQRDGEFQELMKLAVDQGKIHHEMQLLEKVVEKRDNDIQQLQKQLKEAEHILATAVYQAKEKLKSIEKARKGAISSEEIIKYAHRISASNAVCAPLTWVPGDPRRPYPTDLEMRSGLLGQMNNPSTNGVNGHLPGDALAAGRLPDVLAPQYPWQSSDMSMNMLPPNHSNDFMLEPPGHNKENEDDVEVMSTDSSSSSSDSD
;
A
#
# COMPACT_ATOMS: atom_id res chain seq x y z
N ILE A 1 58.79 65.39 -53.27
CA ILE A 1 57.32 65.43 -53.20
C ILE A 1 56.70 64.27 -53.98
N LEU A 2 56.98 64.14 -55.28
CA LEU A 2 56.47 63.05 -56.13
C LEU A 2 56.87 61.64 -55.65
N GLU A 3 58.14 61.46 -55.26
CA GLU A 3 58.66 60.18 -54.78
C GLU A 3 58.04 59.71 -53.46
N LEU A 4 57.78 60.66 -52.55
CA LEU A 4 57.05 60.42 -51.29
C LEU A 4 55.59 60.00 -51.54
N LEU A 5 54.94 60.56 -52.56
CA LEU A 5 53.60 60.19 -52.97
C LEU A 5 53.54 58.77 -53.54
N ILE A 6 54.51 58.38 -54.38
CA ILE A 6 54.61 57.03 -54.93
C ILE A 6 54.84 56.00 -53.83
N GLN A 7 55.72 56.30 -52.87
CA GLN A 7 55.95 55.42 -51.72
C GLN A 7 54.67 55.22 -50.89
N ARG A 8 53.95 56.30 -50.61
CA ARG A 8 52.71 56.23 -49.81
C ARG A 8 51.57 55.51 -50.52
N ASP A 9 51.46 55.64 -51.84
CA ASP A 9 50.50 54.88 -52.63
C ASP A 9 50.81 53.37 -52.59
N GLY A 10 52.10 52.99 -52.65
CA GLY A 10 52.53 51.61 -52.49
C GLY A 10 52.20 51.02 -51.11
N GLU A 11 52.52 51.74 -50.04
CA GLU A 11 52.17 51.37 -48.66
C GLU A 11 50.64 51.22 -48.49
N PHE A 12 49.86 52.11 -49.11
CA PHE A 12 48.40 52.05 -49.06
C PHE A 12 47.83 50.84 -49.80
N GLN A 13 48.36 50.50 -50.98
CA GLN A 13 47.95 49.31 -51.72
C GLN A 13 48.26 48.01 -50.95
N GLU A 14 49.41 47.94 -50.28
CA GLU A 14 49.77 46.79 -49.45
C GLU A 14 48.85 46.64 -48.24
N LEU A 15 48.55 47.75 -47.54
CA LEU A 15 47.54 47.80 -46.47
C LEU A 15 46.16 47.37 -46.96
N MET A 16 45.75 47.81 -48.15
CA MET A 16 44.46 47.45 -48.73
C MET A 16 44.37 45.95 -49.03
N LYS A 17 45.45 45.35 -49.55
CA LYS A 17 45.53 43.89 -49.77
C LYS A 17 45.43 43.12 -48.45
N LEU A 18 46.17 43.58 -47.44
CA LEU A 18 46.16 42.98 -46.11
C LEU A 18 44.75 43.03 -45.48
N ALA A 19 44.06 44.16 -45.59
CA ALA A 19 42.69 44.33 -45.09
C ALA A 19 41.70 43.36 -45.76
N VAL A 20 41.84 43.11 -47.08
CA VAL A 20 41.00 42.14 -47.80
C VAL A 20 41.23 40.72 -47.29
N ASP A 21 42.49 40.34 -47.06
CA ASP A 21 42.81 39.00 -46.57
C ASP A 21 42.38 38.80 -45.10
N GLN A 22 42.51 39.82 -44.26
CA GLN A 22 41.93 39.83 -42.92
C GLN A 22 40.41 39.69 -42.95
N GLY A 23 39.72 40.33 -43.90
CA GLY A 23 38.27 40.20 -44.08
C GLY A 23 37.84 38.77 -44.39
N LYS A 24 38.60 38.04 -45.23
CA LYS A 24 38.33 36.63 -45.54
C LYS A 24 38.50 35.74 -44.31
N ILE A 25 39.61 35.90 -43.58
CA ILE A 25 39.90 35.14 -42.36
C ILE A 25 38.81 35.40 -41.31
N HIS A 26 38.41 36.65 -41.12
CA HIS A 26 37.35 37.01 -40.19
C HIS A 26 36.01 36.37 -40.56
N HIS A 27 35.68 36.30 -41.86
CA HIS A 27 34.49 35.60 -42.32
C HIS A 27 34.53 34.11 -42.03
N GLU A 28 35.68 33.45 -42.27
CA GLU A 28 35.88 32.04 -41.94
C GLU A 28 35.77 31.78 -40.44
N MET A 29 36.35 32.66 -39.62
CA MET A 29 36.25 32.61 -38.16
C MET A 29 34.79 32.67 -37.69
N GLN A 30 34.00 33.59 -38.23
CA GLN A 30 32.56 33.68 -37.92
C GLN A 30 31.78 32.42 -38.31
N LEU A 31 32.14 31.79 -39.42
CA LEU A 31 31.50 30.54 -39.83
C LEU A 31 31.83 29.42 -38.85
N LEU A 32 33.09 29.35 -38.43
CA LEU A 32 33.58 28.35 -37.49
C LEU A 32 32.96 28.52 -36.11
N GLU A 33 32.83 29.76 -35.62
CA GLU A 33 32.14 30.08 -34.36
C GLU A 33 30.71 29.55 -34.34
N LYS A 34 29.95 29.74 -35.43
CA LYS A 34 28.58 29.21 -35.55
C LYS A 34 28.54 27.68 -35.50
N VAL A 35 29.52 27.01 -36.11
CA VAL A 35 29.61 25.55 -36.07
C VAL A 35 29.92 25.07 -34.65
N VAL A 36 30.83 25.75 -33.94
CA VAL A 36 31.15 25.44 -32.54
C VAL A 36 29.91 25.64 -31.66
N GLU A 37 29.19 26.76 -31.80
CA GLU A 37 27.98 27.02 -31.04
C GLU A 37 26.91 25.93 -31.27
N LYS A 38 26.73 25.49 -32.52
CA LYS A 38 25.80 24.39 -32.82
C LYS A 38 26.25 23.08 -32.16
N ARG A 39 27.54 22.75 -32.25
CA ARG A 39 28.11 21.52 -31.64
C ARG A 39 27.96 21.55 -30.11
N ASP A 40 28.17 22.70 -29.48
CA ASP A 40 28.01 22.85 -28.04
C ASP A 40 26.55 22.66 -27.62
N ASN A 41 25.59 23.18 -28.39
CA ASN A 41 24.17 22.92 -28.16
C ASN A 41 23.83 21.43 -28.28
N ASP A 42 24.34 20.75 -29.31
CA ASP A 42 24.14 19.31 -29.50
C ASP A 42 24.72 18.51 -28.31
N ILE A 43 25.92 18.88 -27.84
CA ILE A 43 26.56 18.25 -26.67
C ILE A 43 25.71 18.45 -25.41
N GLN A 44 25.20 19.65 -25.17
CA GLN A 44 24.35 19.92 -24.01
C GLN A 44 23.06 19.11 -24.05
N GLN A 45 22.44 18.99 -25.22
CA GLN A 45 21.23 18.19 -25.39
C GLN A 45 21.51 16.70 -25.14
N LEU A 46 22.60 16.17 -25.69
CA LEU A 46 23.01 14.78 -25.45
C LEU A 46 23.30 14.52 -23.97
N GLN A 47 24.01 15.42 -23.30
CA GLN A 47 24.27 15.30 -21.87
C GLN A 47 22.99 15.27 -21.04
N LYS A 48 22.00 16.10 -21.40
CA LYS A 48 20.69 16.11 -20.73
C LYS A 48 19.97 14.77 -20.89
N GLN A 49 19.90 14.24 -22.12
CA GLN A 49 19.26 12.96 -22.40
C GLN A 49 19.95 11.80 -21.67
N LEU A 50 21.29 11.84 -21.59
CA LEU A 50 22.06 10.79 -20.93
C LEU A 50 21.80 10.76 -19.41
N LYS A 51 21.70 11.94 -18.77
CA LYS A 51 21.32 12.06 -17.36
C LYS A 51 19.89 11.56 -17.10
N GLU A 52 18.96 11.86 -18.01
CA GLU A 52 17.58 11.38 -17.92
C GLU A 52 17.51 9.85 -18.05
N ALA A 53 18.22 9.29 -19.04
CA ALA A 53 18.31 7.84 -19.23
C ALA A 53 18.96 7.13 -18.02
N GLU A 54 20.02 7.71 -17.46
CA GLU A 54 20.65 7.22 -16.22
C GLU A 54 19.65 7.17 -15.06
N HIS A 55 18.86 8.24 -14.88
CA HIS A 55 17.88 8.31 -13.82
C HIS A 55 16.77 7.25 -13.97
N ILE A 56 16.24 7.09 -15.18
CA ILE A 56 15.23 6.06 -15.48
C ILE A 56 15.81 4.66 -15.20
N LEU A 57 17.04 4.39 -15.65
CA LEU A 57 17.69 3.11 -15.46
C LEU A 57 17.93 2.83 -13.96
N ALA A 58 18.44 3.80 -13.20
CA ALA A 58 18.67 3.65 -11.77
C ALA A 58 17.37 3.29 -11.03
N THR A 59 16.28 3.96 -11.38
CA THR A 59 14.95 3.72 -10.80
C THR A 59 14.42 2.34 -11.18
N ALA A 60 14.52 1.96 -12.46
CA ALA A 60 14.08 0.65 -12.95
C ALA A 60 14.86 -0.50 -12.29
N VAL A 61 16.18 -0.33 -12.11
CA VAL A 61 17.03 -1.32 -11.43
C VAL A 61 16.66 -1.45 -9.96
N TYR A 62 16.40 -0.33 -9.27
CA TYR A 62 15.94 -0.36 -7.88
C TYR A 62 14.63 -1.12 -7.74
N GLN A 63 13.62 -0.76 -8.55
CA GLN A 63 12.32 -1.44 -8.56
C GLN A 63 12.45 -2.93 -8.91
N ALA A 64 13.31 -3.29 -9.87
CA ALA A 64 13.55 -4.68 -10.22
C ALA A 64 14.16 -5.47 -9.06
N LYS A 65 15.08 -4.88 -8.30
CA LYS A 65 15.66 -5.49 -7.09
C LYS A 65 14.61 -5.73 -6.01
N GLU A 66 13.74 -4.75 -5.75
CA GLU A 66 12.64 -4.91 -4.79
C GLU A 66 11.65 -6.00 -5.24
N LYS A 67 11.30 -6.04 -6.53
CA LYS A 67 10.47 -7.12 -7.09
C LYS A 67 11.13 -8.49 -6.93
N LEU A 68 12.44 -8.62 -7.16
CA LEU A 68 13.16 -9.87 -6.94
C LEU A 68 13.10 -10.34 -5.48
N LYS A 69 13.24 -9.42 -4.51
CA LYS A 69 13.07 -9.75 -3.08
C LYS A 69 11.67 -10.29 -2.80
N SER A 70 10.63 -9.64 -3.35
CA SER A 70 9.24 -10.08 -3.20
C SER A 70 9.00 -11.48 -3.79
N ILE A 71 9.57 -11.76 -4.97
CA ILE A 71 9.51 -13.06 -5.63
C ILE A 71 10.21 -14.12 -4.78
N GLU A 72 11.39 -13.83 -4.23
CA GLU A 72 12.11 -14.77 -3.38
C GLU A 72 11.33 -15.08 -2.09
N LYS A 73 10.70 -14.06 -1.47
CA LYS A 73 9.81 -14.23 -0.32
C LYS A 73 8.62 -15.13 -0.68
N ALA A 74 7.97 -14.88 -1.82
CA ALA A 74 6.85 -15.71 -2.30
C ALA A 74 7.29 -17.14 -2.61
N ARG A 75 8.48 -17.34 -3.18
CA ARG A 75 9.04 -18.68 -3.46
C ARG A 75 9.29 -19.48 -2.20
N LYS A 76 9.76 -18.85 -1.12
CA LYS A 76 9.95 -19.50 0.19
C LYS A 76 8.62 -19.97 0.80
N GLY A 77 7.53 -19.23 0.56
CA GLY A 77 6.17 -19.58 0.99
C GLY A 77 5.31 -20.22 -0.10
N ALA A 78 5.91 -20.84 -1.12
CA ALA A 78 5.14 -21.40 -2.23
C ALA A 78 4.26 -22.55 -1.76
N ILE A 79 2.95 -22.38 -1.88
CA ILE A 79 1.93 -23.39 -1.58
C ILE A 79 1.52 -24.04 -2.90
N SER A 80 1.28 -25.35 -2.88
CA SER A 80 0.84 -26.05 -4.10
C SER A 80 -0.54 -25.53 -4.53
N SER A 81 -0.75 -25.38 -5.84
CA SER A 81 -2.06 -24.99 -6.37
C SER A 81 -3.15 -26.00 -6.00
N GLU A 82 -2.79 -27.29 -5.86
CA GLU A 82 -3.69 -28.35 -5.40
C GLU A 82 -4.17 -28.12 -3.97
N GLU A 83 -3.30 -27.72 -3.04
CA GLU A 83 -3.72 -27.37 -1.67
C GLU A 83 -4.65 -26.17 -1.67
N ILE A 84 -4.36 -25.13 -2.44
CA ILE A 84 -5.22 -23.95 -2.57
C ILE A 84 -6.61 -24.36 -3.07
N ILE A 85 -6.69 -25.19 -4.12
CA ILE A 85 -7.96 -25.69 -4.66
C ILE A 85 -8.71 -26.52 -3.62
N LYS A 86 -8.02 -27.42 -2.93
CA LYS A 86 -8.62 -28.27 -1.88
C LYS A 86 -9.18 -27.44 -0.73
N TYR A 87 -8.43 -26.47 -0.22
CA TYR A 87 -8.90 -25.60 0.87
C TYR A 87 -9.99 -24.64 0.41
N ALA A 88 -9.90 -24.08 -0.79
CA ALA A 88 -10.95 -23.23 -1.35
C ALA A 88 -12.28 -24.00 -1.50
N HIS A 89 -12.23 -25.25 -2.00
CA HIS A 89 -13.41 -26.12 -2.05
C HIS A 89 -13.94 -26.43 -0.66
N ARG A 90 -13.07 -26.76 0.31
CA ARG A 90 -13.49 -27.01 1.69
C ARG A 90 -14.16 -25.79 2.32
N ILE A 91 -13.61 -24.60 2.13
CA ILE A 91 -14.17 -23.33 2.61
C ILE A 91 -15.52 -23.04 1.94
N SER A 92 -15.64 -23.33 0.65
CA SER A 92 -16.88 -23.12 -0.11
C SER A 92 -17.98 -24.14 0.22
N ALA A 93 -17.59 -25.36 0.60
CA ALA A 93 -18.50 -26.44 0.98
C ALA A 93 -18.84 -26.46 2.48
N SER A 94 -18.00 -25.84 3.32
CA SER A 94 -18.32 -25.59 4.73
C SER A 94 -19.40 -24.51 4.86
N ASN A 95 -19.83 -24.24 6.11
CA ASN A 95 -20.76 -23.13 6.39
C ASN A 95 -20.20 -21.79 5.84
N ALA A 96 -21.05 -20.76 5.77
CA ALA A 96 -20.75 -19.53 5.04
C ALA A 96 -19.39 -18.90 5.40
N VAL A 97 -18.64 -18.45 4.40
CA VAL A 97 -17.31 -17.84 4.61
C VAL A 97 -17.42 -16.48 5.31
N CYS A 98 -18.54 -15.80 5.14
CA CYS A 98 -18.93 -14.57 5.81
C CYS A 98 -20.42 -14.61 6.15
N ALA A 99 -20.87 -13.83 7.14
CA ALA A 99 -22.30 -13.69 7.40
C ALA A 99 -22.94 -12.92 6.23
N PRO A 100 -23.94 -13.49 5.53
CA PRO A 100 -24.73 -12.73 4.56
C PRO A 100 -25.32 -11.47 5.19
N LEU A 101 -25.57 -10.43 4.38
CA LEU A 101 -26.19 -9.18 4.87
C LEU A 101 -27.58 -9.41 5.49
N THR A 102 -28.24 -10.52 5.13
CA THR A 102 -29.54 -10.97 5.64
C THR A 102 -29.43 -12.06 6.71
N TRP A 103 -28.24 -12.29 7.26
CA TRP A 103 -28.04 -13.34 8.27
C TRP A 103 -28.80 -13.00 9.56
N VAL A 104 -29.55 -13.97 10.06
CA VAL A 104 -30.32 -13.88 11.31
C VAL A 104 -29.99 -15.05 12.23
N PRO A 105 -30.14 -14.90 13.55
CA PRO A 105 -30.03 -16.03 14.47
C PRO A 105 -30.94 -17.20 14.04
N GLY A 106 -30.34 -18.36 13.79
CA GLY A 106 -31.03 -19.55 13.26
C GLY A 106 -30.80 -19.82 11.77
N ASP A 107 -30.16 -18.91 11.02
CA ASP A 107 -29.75 -19.16 9.64
C ASP A 107 -28.61 -20.21 9.59
N PRO A 108 -28.80 -21.33 8.85
CA PRO A 108 -27.78 -22.35 8.65
C PRO A 108 -26.48 -21.81 8.02
N ARG A 109 -26.54 -20.70 7.28
CA ARG A 109 -25.39 -20.03 6.63
C ARG A 109 -24.61 -19.14 7.60
N ARG A 110 -24.29 -19.64 8.79
CA ARG A 110 -23.49 -18.92 9.80
C ARG A 110 -21.99 -19.06 9.53
N PRO A 111 -21.17 -18.03 9.76
CA PRO A 111 -19.73 -18.10 9.53
C PRO A 111 -18.91 -18.65 10.70
N TYR A 112 -19.57 -19.07 11.78
CA TYR A 112 -18.91 -19.53 13.00
C TYR A 112 -19.52 -20.85 13.52
N PRO A 113 -18.76 -21.64 14.29
CA PRO A 113 -19.26 -22.86 14.92
C PRO A 113 -20.37 -22.59 15.94
N THR A 114 -21.39 -23.44 16.00
CA THR A 114 -22.39 -23.41 17.09
C THR A 114 -21.80 -23.89 18.39
N ASP A 115 -22.43 -23.50 19.50
CA ASP A 115 -22.09 -24.02 20.82
C ASP A 115 -22.15 -25.56 20.91
N LEU A 116 -23.09 -26.20 20.21
CA LEU A 116 -23.19 -27.65 20.17
C LEU A 116 -21.99 -28.26 19.44
N GLU A 117 -21.60 -27.70 18.29
CA GLU A 117 -20.40 -28.12 17.55
C GLU A 117 -19.14 -27.94 18.40
N MET A 118 -18.99 -26.80 19.09
CA MET A 118 -17.86 -26.54 20.00
C MET A 118 -17.81 -27.53 21.17
N ARG A 119 -18.96 -27.80 21.83
CA ARG A 119 -19.05 -28.76 22.94
C ARG A 119 -18.83 -30.20 22.49
N SER A 120 -19.22 -30.55 21.27
CA SER A 120 -19.01 -31.88 20.69
C SER A 120 -17.56 -32.15 20.27
N GLY A 121 -16.74 -31.10 20.15
CA GLY A 121 -15.34 -31.19 19.78
C GLY A 121 -14.45 -31.81 20.86
N LEU A 122 -13.21 -32.12 20.47
CA LEU A 122 -12.22 -32.78 21.34
C LEU A 122 -12.02 -32.04 22.68
N LEU A 123 -11.96 -30.71 22.64
CA LEU A 123 -11.79 -29.88 23.83
C LEU A 123 -12.98 -29.98 24.80
N GLY A 124 -14.20 -30.07 24.27
CA GLY A 124 -15.42 -30.23 25.08
C GLY A 124 -15.51 -31.62 25.74
N GLN A 125 -15.04 -32.66 25.04
CA GLN A 125 -14.95 -34.02 25.57
C GLN A 125 -13.88 -34.16 26.67
N MET A 126 -12.73 -33.50 26.51
CA MET A 126 -11.67 -33.51 27.52
C MET A 126 -12.09 -32.83 28.82
N ASN A 127 -12.93 -31.80 28.74
CA ASN A 127 -13.46 -31.10 29.90
C ASN A 127 -14.69 -31.78 30.53
N ASN A 128 -15.19 -32.87 29.91
CA ASN A 128 -16.28 -33.68 30.43
C ASN A 128 -15.79 -35.15 30.50
N PRO A 129 -14.96 -35.52 31.51
CA PRO A 129 -14.54 -36.90 31.69
C PRO A 129 -15.79 -37.77 31.72
N SER A 130 -15.84 -38.79 30.87
CA SER A 130 -17.03 -39.62 30.70
C SER A 130 -17.62 -39.98 32.06
N THR A 131 -18.87 -39.58 32.26
CA THR A 131 -19.81 -40.26 33.13
C THR A 131 -20.03 -41.68 32.59
N ASN A 132 -19.00 -42.51 32.66
CA ASN A 132 -19.07 -43.93 32.44
C ASN A 132 -18.87 -44.59 33.80
N GLY A 133 -19.91 -44.49 34.62
CA GLY A 133 -19.96 -45.08 35.95
C GLY A 133 -21.24 -44.74 36.69
N VAL A 134 -22.29 -45.54 36.47
CA VAL A 134 -23.41 -45.86 37.37
C VAL A 134 -24.41 -44.76 37.82
N ASN A 135 -25.65 -44.97 37.39
CA ASN A 135 -26.94 -44.67 38.06
C ASN A 135 -27.33 -43.19 38.32
N GLY A 136 -28.47 -42.79 37.72
CA GLY A 136 -29.36 -41.82 38.35
C GLY A 136 -30.05 -40.83 37.41
N HIS A 137 -31.30 -41.13 37.06
CA HIS A 137 -32.38 -40.18 36.75
C HIS A 137 -32.22 -39.21 35.56
N LEU A 138 -33.01 -39.47 34.51
CA LEU A 138 -33.27 -38.52 33.42
C LEU A 138 -34.00 -37.28 33.97
N PRO A 139 -33.55 -36.03 33.75
CA PRO A 139 -34.43 -34.88 33.82
C PRO A 139 -35.11 -34.72 32.45
N GLY A 140 -35.84 -35.75 32.03
CA GLY A 140 -36.55 -35.81 30.74
C GLY A 140 -38.05 -35.52 30.84
N ASP A 141 -38.62 -35.53 32.05
CA ASP A 141 -40.09 -35.49 32.24
C ASP A 141 -40.64 -34.20 32.84
N ALA A 142 -39.82 -33.17 33.06
CA ALA A 142 -40.29 -31.88 33.59
C ALA A 142 -40.94 -30.96 32.54
N LEU A 143 -40.97 -31.34 31.26
CA LEU A 143 -41.62 -30.56 30.20
C LEU A 143 -43.12 -30.89 30.02
N ALA A 144 -43.62 -31.95 30.66
CA ALA A 144 -45.02 -32.38 30.56
C ALA A 144 -45.97 -31.66 31.54
N ALA A 145 -45.45 -30.90 32.50
CA ALA A 145 -46.25 -30.11 33.44
C ALA A 145 -46.08 -28.62 33.12
N GLY A 146 -46.98 -28.05 32.31
CA GLY A 146 -46.97 -26.66 31.83
C GLY A 146 -47.02 -25.57 32.91
N ARG A 147 -45.99 -25.47 33.75
CA ARG A 147 -45.73 -24.34 34.65
C ARG A 147 -44.37 -23.76 34.30
N LEU A 148 -44.38 -22.61 33.63
CA LEU A 148 -43.21 -21.75 33.49
C LEU A 148 -43.00 -20.99 34.81
N PRO A 149 -41.82 -21.04 35.45
CA PRO A 149 -41.32 -19.90 36.19
C PRO A 149 -40.68 -18.95 35.17
N ASP A 150 -41.27 -17.76 35.08
CA ASP A 150 -40.64 -16.60 34.49
C ASP A 150 -39.34 -16.28 35.26
N VAL A 151 -38.34 -15.72 34.58
CA VAL A 151 -36.99 -15.39 35.08
C VAL A 151 -36.00 -16.57 35.13
N LEU A 152 -35.24 -16.77 34.05
CA LEU A 152 -33.79 -16.97 34.07
C LEU A 152 -33.23 -16.70 32.65
N ALA A 153 -32.97 -15.43 32.34
CA ALA A 153 -32.05 -15.10 31.25
C ALA A 153 -30.64 -15.61 31.62
N PRO A 154 -29.85 -16.16 30.70
CA PRO A 154 -28.46 -16.52 30.99
C PRO A 154 -27.65 -15.24 31.24
N GLN A 155 -27.31 -14.96 32.49
CA GLN A 155 -26.39 -13.87 32.84
C GLN A 155 -24.98 -14.28 32.41
N TYR A 156 -24.50 -13.70 31.32
CA TYR A 156 -23.12 -13.89 30.90
C TYR A 156 -22.17 -13.03 31.77
N PRO A 157 -20.96 -13.50 32.12
CA PRO A 157 -20.02 -12.80 33.02
C PRO A 157 -19.56 -11.39 32.57
N TRP A 158 -19.89 -10.97 31.34
CA TRP A 158 -19.53 -9.67 30.79
C TRP A 158 -20.68 -8.64 30.80
N GLN A 159 -21.86 -9.00 31.33
CA GLN A 159 -22.95 -8.04 31.53
C GLN A 159 -22.76 -7.31 32.86
N SER A 160 -22.09 -6.15 32.82
CA SER A 160 -22.11 -5.16 33.89
C SER A 160 -23.53 -4.61 34.04
N SER A 161 -24.06 -4.66 35.26
CA SER A 161 -25.33 -4.05 35.63
C SER A 161 -25.14 -2.55 35.83
N ASP A 162 -25.74 -1.76 34.93
CA ASP A 162 -25.74 -0.29 35.01
C ASP A 162 -26.48 0.20 36.26
N MET A 163 -25.75 0.91 37.12
CA MET A 163 -26.31 1.66 38.25
C MET A 163 -26.06 3.16 38.02
N SER A 164 -27.15 3.90 37.85
CA SER A 164 -27.37 5.32 38.18
C SER A 164 -26.42 6.39 37.62
N MET A 165 -26.96 7.12 36.64
CA MET A 165 -26.67 8.51 36.30
C MET A 165 -26.76 9.43 37.54
N ASN A 166 -25.67 10.12 37.93
CA ASN A 166 -25.77 11.34 38.73
C ASN A 166 -24.55 12.26 38.51
N MET A 167 -24.86 13.53 38.21
CA MET A 167 -23.96 14.64 37.85
C MET A 167 -23.12 15.19 39.02
N LEU A 168 -21.85 15.58 38.76
CA LEU A 168 -21.18 16.89 39.04
C LEU A 168 -19.62 16.80 39.14
N PRO A 169 -18.83 17.79 38.68
CA PRO A 169 -17.38 17.98 38.95
C PRO A 169 -17.16 18.90 40.21
N PRO A 170 -15.95 19.27 40.72
CA PRO A 170 -14.59 19.30 40.12
C PRO A 170 -13.35 18.98 41.05
N ASN A 171 -12.15 19.13 40.45
CA ASN A 171 -10.82 19.52 41.00
C ASN A 171 -9.74 18.50 41.46
N HIS A 172 -8.56 18.63 40.81
CA HIS A 172 -7.13 18.49 41.20
C HIS A 172 -6.77 17.71 42.49
N SER A 173 -5.78 16.80 42.57
CA SER A 173 -4.35 16.90 42.18
C SER A 173 -3.59 15.57 42.46
N ASN A 174 -2.38 15.45 41.88
CA ASN A 174 -1.27 14.48 42.09
C ASN A 174 -1.18 13.20 41.24
N ASP A 175 -0.42 13.34 40.15
CA ASP A 175 0.90 12.72 39.92
C ASP A 175 1.10 11.24 40.30
N PHE A 176 1.05 10.37 39.28
CA PHE A 176 1.87 9.16 39.21
C PHE A 176 2.16 8.83 37.74
N MET A 177 3.40 9.04 37.33
CA MET A 177 3.93 8.63 36.04
C MET A 177 3.85 7.10 35.89
N LEU A 178 3.27 6.64 34.78
CA LEU A 178 3.59 5.33 34.21
C LEU A 178 3.51 5.45 32.67
N GLU A 179 4.68 5.61 32.06
CA GLU A 179 4.89 5.57 30.61
C GLU A 179 4.73 4.12 30.13
N PRO A 180 3.86 3.82 29.14
CA PRO A 180 3.83 2.49 28.52
C PRO A 180 4.96 2.36 27.51
N PRO A 181 5.72 1.25 27.51
CA PRO A 181 6.86 1.07 26.64
C PRO A 181 6.43 0.88 25.18
N GLY A 182 7.01 1.70 24.28
CA GLY A 182 7.28 1.40 22.88
C GLY A 182 6.11 0.97 22.00
N HIS A 183 5.38 1.94 21.45
CA HIS A 183 4.61 1.70 20.22
C HIS A 183 5.59 1.65 19.03
N ASN A 184 5.74 0.46 18.43
CA ASN A 184 6.48 0.23 17.19
C ASN A 184 5.86 1.09 16.08
N LYS A 185 6.55 2.16 15.73
CA LYS A 185 6.16 3.17 14.74
C LYS A 185 6.41 2.75 13.28
N GLU A 186 6.68 1.46 13.06
CA GLU A 186 7.05 0.90 11.74
C GLU A 186 5.87 0.28 10.98
N ASN A 187 4.65 0.31 11.53
CA ASN A 187 3.48 -0.37 10.98
C ASN A 187 2.33 0.58 10.56
N GLU A 188 2.50 1.90 10.61
CA GLU A 188 1.45 2.88 10.27
C GLU A 188 1.44 3.29 8.78
N ASP A 189 2.51 3.02 8.02
CA ASP A 189 2.61 3.46 6.61
C ASP A 189 1.93 2.53 5.59
N ASP A 190 1.38 1.38 6.01
CA ASP A 190 0.80 0.35 5.12
C ASP A 190 -0.71 0.49 4.88
N VAL A 191 -1.35 1.56 5.36
CA VAL A 191 -2.77 1.84 5.06
C VAL A 191 -2.92 2.69 3.81
N GLU A 192 -2.66 2.10 2.64
CA GLU A 192 -3.06 2.69 1.35
C GLU A 192 -4.59 2.82 1.33
N VAL A 193 -5.06 4.06 1.50
CA VAL A 193 -6.45 4.45 1.29
C VAL A 193 -6.84 4.16 -0.16
N MET A 194 -7.63 3.10 -0.34
CA MET A 194 -8.20 2.77 -1.65
C MET A 194 -9.13 3.90 -2.09
N SER A 195 -8.63 4.77 -2.98
CA SER A 195 -9.48 5.73 -3.68
C SER A 195 -10.34 4.96 -4.68
N THR A 196 -11.65 5.04 -4.50
CA THR A 196 -12.64 4.58 -5.47
C THR A 196 -12.86 5.69 -6.49
N ASP A 197 -11.99 5.83 -7.48
CA ASP A 197 -12.19 6.74 -8.60
C ASP A 197 -13.15 6.11 -9.63
N SER A 198 -14.44 6.14 -9.30
CA SER A 198 -15.49 5.90 -10.31
C SER A 198 -15.61 7.12 -11.23
N SER A 199 -14.85 7.14 -12.33
CA SER A 199 -15.10 8.07 -13.44
C SER A 199 -16.13 7.46 -14.40
N SER A 200 -17.39 7.88 -14.28
CA SER A 200 -18.41 7.67 -15.31
C SER A 200 -18.30 8.80 -16.33
N SER A 201 -17.90 8.49 -17.56
CA SER A 201 -17.90 9.43 -18.68
C SER A 201 -19.20 9.24 -19.46
N SER A 202 -20.18 10.13 -19.25
CA SER A 202 -21.37 10.26 -20.09
C SER A 202 -21.09 11.29 -21.18
N SER A 203 -20.89 10.82 -22.42
CA SER A 203 -20.93 11.67 -23.62
C SER A 203 -22.36 11.64 -24.17
N ASP A 204 -23.12 12.72 -23.95
CA ASP A 204 -24.31 13.04 -24.74
C ASP A 204 -23.90 14.06 -25.81
N SER A 205 -24.15 13.72 -27.06
CA SER A 205 -24.02 14.61 -28.22
C SER A 205 -25.40 14.83 -28.80
N ASP A 206 -25.86 16.08 -28.80
CA ASP A 206 -26.91 16.63 -29.66
C ASP A 206 -26.57 18.10 -29.97
#